data_AF-A0A2H0DTD1-F1
#
_entry.id   AF-A0A2H0DTD1-F1
#
_cell.length_a   1.000
_cell.length_b   1.000
_cell.length_c   1.000
_cell.angle_alpha   90.00
_cell.angle_beta   90.00
_cell.angle_gamma   90.00
#
_symmetry.space_group_name_H-M   'P 1'
#
loop_
_entity.id
_entity.type
_entity.pdbx_description
1 polymer ?
#
loop_
_entity_poly.entity_id
_entity_poly.type
_entity_poly.pdbx_seq_one_letter_code
_entity_poly.pdbx_strand_id
1 'polypeptide(L)'
;MFGVAAGAFWCVFALQLALICAVLHRLRLKLTDSAAGAAMWAAGAGVVWIGVEYFRSELWWLECSWLALGYSQSSSLSAMQSASLWGVYGISGLIAAANAASPRNLRSESSR
;
A
#
# COMPACT_ATOMS: atom_id res chain seq x y z
N MET A 1 -29.74 -0.17 -8.46
CA MET A 1 -29.39 0.95 -7.56
C MET A 1 -28.00 1.54 -7.81
N PHE A 2 -27.27 1.07 -8.82
CA PHE A 2 -26.00 1.65 -9.23
C PHE A 2 -26.07 1.90 -10.74
N GLY A 3 -26.17 3.16 -11.15
CA GLY A 3 -26.18 3.55 -12.56
C GLY A 3 -24.80 3.50 -13.19
N VAL A 4 -24.66 4.01 -14.42
CA VAL A 4 -23.36 4.12 -15.12
C VAL A 4 -22.25 4.81 -14.31
N ALA A 5 -22.62 5.72 -13.40
CA ALA A 5 -21.70 6.38 -12.47
C ALA A 5 -20.95 5.39 -11.55
N ALA A 6 -21.56 4.26 -11.19
CA ALA A 6 -20.89 3.25 -10.38
C ALA A 6 -19.80 2.50 -11.13
N GLY A 7 -19.98 2.30 -12.45
CA GLY A 7 -18.94 1.71 -13.30
C GLY A 7 -17.69 2.59 -13.32
N ALA A 8 -17.86 3.90 -13.55
CA ALA A 8 -16.77 4.87 -13.51
C ALA A 8 -16.06 4.89 -12.15
N PHE A 9 -16.82 4.85 -11.06
CA PHE A 9 -16.28 4.76 -9.69
C PHE A 9 -15.38 3.53 -9.50
N TRP A 10 -15.84 2.34 -9.90
CA TRP A 10 -15.04 1.12 -9.80
C TRP A 10 -13.80 1.14 -10.69
N CYS A 11 -13.88 1.76 -11.88
CA CYS A 11 -12.71 1.93 -12.75
C CYS A 11 -11.63 2.79 -12.10
N VAL A 12 -12.00 3.88 -11.41
CA VAL A 12 -11.03 4.71 -10.66
C VAL A 12 -10.37 3.89 -9.55
N PHE A 13 -11.15 3.10 -8.82
CA PHE A 13 -10.61 2.23 -7.77
C PHE A 13 -9.65 1.16 -8.31
N ALA A 14 -10.02 0.54 -9.43
CA ALA A 14 -9.16 -0.42 -10.13
C ALA A 14 -7.88 0.22 -10.67
N LEU A 15 -7.96 1.45 -11.19
CA LEU A 15 -6.81 2.20 -11.68
C LEU A 15 -5.82 2.50 -10.56
N GLN A 16 -6.31 2.86 -9.37
CA GLN A 16 -5.48 3.10 -8.18
C GLN A 16 -4.66 1.85 -7.82
N LEU A 17 -5.33 0.69 -7.76
CA LEU A 17 -4.69 -0.59 -7.47
C LEU A 17 -3.70 -0.99 -8.57
N ALA A 18 -4.06 -0.78 -9.83
CA ALA A 18 -3.17 -1.03 -10.96
C ALA A 18 -1.92 -0.15 -10.90
N LEU A 19 -2.05 1.12 -10.52
CA LEU A 19 -0.93 2.04 -10.35
C LEU A 19 0.02 1.57 -9.24
N ILE A 20 -0.50 1.21 -8.07
CA ILE A 20 0.30 0.66 -6.97
C ILE A 20 1.04 -0.59 -7.44
N CYS A 21 0.33 -1.56 -8.01
CA CYS A 21 0.93 -2.79 -8.53
C CYS A 21 2.01 -2.52 -9.58
N ALA A 22 1.75 -1.62 -10.53
CA ALA A 22 2.69 -1.26 -11.57
C ALA A 22 3.95 -0.59 -11.01
N VAL A 23 3.81 0.39 -10.12
CA VAL A 23 4.93 1.10 -9.49
C VAL A 23 5.74 0.13 -8.63
N LEU A 24 5.10 -0.67 -7.78
CA LEU A 24 5.81 -1.64 -6.93
C LEU A 24 6.51 -2.72 -7.75
N HIS A 25 5.91 -3.19 -8.84
CA HIS A 25 6.55 -4.14 -9.75
C HIS A 25 7.79 -3.53 -10.41
N ARG A 26 7.71 -2.28 -10.88
CA ARG A 26 8.84 -1.56 -11.48
C ARG A 26 9.96 -1.29 -10.47
N LEU A 27 9.61 -0.91 -9.24
CA LEU A 27 10.58 -0.70 -8.15
C LEU A 27 11.25 -2.02 -7.79
N ARG A 28 10.48 -3.11 -7.72
CA ARG A 28 11.01 -4.44 -7.41
C ARG A 28 12.12 -4.83 -8.39
N LEU A 29 11.84 -4.77 -9.69
CA LEU A 29 12.81 -5.12 -10.74
C LEU A 29 14.13 -4.32 -10.72
N LYS A 30 14.18 -3.20 -10.00
CA LYS A 30 15.37 -2.33 -9.94
C LYS A 30 16.10 -2.37 -8.61
N LEU A 31 15.42 -2.72 -7.53
CA LEU A 31 15.94 -2.54 -6.17
C LEU A 31 16.25 -3.86 -5.47
N THR A 32 15.73 -5.02 -5.88
CA THR A 32 15.88 -6.25 -5.08
C THR A 32 17.21 -7.01 -5.24
N ASP A 33 18.14 -6.52 -6.06
CA ASP A 33 19.44 -7.18 -6.33
C ASP A 33 20.40 -7.22 -5.12
N SER A 34 20.18 -6.41 -4.10
CA SER A 34 21.06 -6.29 -2.93
C SER A 34 20.26 -6.26 -1.64
N ALA A 35 20.85 -6.67 -0.51
CA ALA A 35 20.23 -6.58 0.81
C ALA A 35 19.82 -5.14 1.17
N ALA A 36 20.65 -4.16 0.82
CA ALA A 36 20.32 -2.74 0.99
C ALA A 36 19.14 -2.34 0.10
N GLY A 37 19.11 -2.84 -1.13
CA GLY A 37 18.05 -2.57 -2.09
C GLY A 37 16.72 -3.25 -1.73
N ALA A 38 16.74 -4.44 -1.11
CA ALA A 38 15.58 -5.10 -0.54
C ALA A 38 14.94 -4.26 0.58
N ALA A 39 15.76 -3.65 1.44
CA ALA A 39 15.28 -2.71 2.46
C ALA A 39 14.69 -1.44 1.84
N MET A 40 15.33 -0.89 0.79
CA MET A 40 14.80 0.26 0.04
C MET A 40 13.48 -0.09 -0.67
N TRP A 41 13.33 -1.30 -1.20
CA TRP A 41 12.09 -1.76 -1.81
C TRP A 41 10.96 -1.89 -0.77
N ALA A 42 11.25 -2.43 0.40
CA ALA A 42 10.27 -2.50 1.49
C ALA A 42 9.82 -1.11 1.98
N ALA A 43 10.75 -0.18 2.17
CA ALA A 43 10.42 1.20 2.51
C ALA A 43 9.61 1.88 1.38
N GLY A 44 10.03 1.69 0.13
CA GLY A 44 9.32 2.18 -1.04
C GLY A 44 7.90 1.64 -1.15
N ALA A 45 7.66 0.39 -0.76
CA ALA A 45 6.34 -0.21 -0.74
C ALA A 45 5.39 0.50 0.24
N GLY A 46 5.88 0.83 1.44
CA GLY A 46 5.12 1.61 2.41
C GLY A 46 4.82 3.04 1.94
N VAL A 47 5.83 3.72 1.36
CA VAL A 47 5.68 5.11 0.89
C VAL A 47 4.72 5.21 -0.29
N VAL A 48 4.84 4.31 -1.28
CA VAL A 48 3.93 4.27 -2.44
C VAL A 48 2.51 4.00 -1.97
N TRP A 49 2.33 3.08 -1.02
CA TRP A 49 1.02 2.80 -0.44
C TRP A 49 0.42 4.05 0.23
N ILE A 50 1.14 4.69 1.14
CA ILE A 50 0.67 5.88 1.86
C ILE A 50 0.36 7.03 0.89
N GLY A 51 1.26 7.32 -0.05
CA GLY A 51 1.09 8.45 -0.98
C GLY A 51 -0.12 8.27 -1.88
N VAL A 52 -0.32 7.06 -2.40
CA VAL A 52 -1.48 6.75 -3.26
C VAL A 52 -2.78 6.72 -2.44
N GLU A 53 -2.73 6.22 -1.20
CA GLU A 53 -3.89 6.22 -0.31
C GLU A 53 -4.28 7.65 0.12
N TYR A 54 -3.31 8.50 0.45
CA TYR A 54 -3.53 9.92 0.77
C TYR A 54 -4.14 10.69 -0.40
N PHE A 55 -3.58 10.52 -1.60
CA PHE A 55 -4.08 11.16 -2.82
C PHE A 55 -5.54 10.81 -3.12
N ARG A 56 -5.94 9.57 -2.83
CA ARG A 56 -7.33 9.11 -2.98
C ARG A 56 -8.28 9.70 -1.94
N SER A 57 -7.81 9.84 -0.69
CA SER A 57 -8.65 10.26 0.43
C SER A 57 -8.82 11.77 0.53
N GLU A 58 -7.81 12.56 0.14
CA GLU A 58 -7.79 14.00 0.43
C GLU A 58 -7.77 14.88 -0.84
N LEU A 59 -7.22 14.38 -1.95
CA LEU A 59 -6.99 15.21 -3.15
C LEU A 59 -8.08 15.06 -4.23
N TRP A 60 -8.88 14.00 -4.17
CA TRP A 60 -9.91 13.72 -5.17
C TRP A 60 -11.30 14.07 -4.64
N TRP A 61 -12.17 14.60 -5.51
CA TRP A 61 -13.54 15.06 -5.22
C TRP A 61 -14.45 14.05 -4.50
N LEU A 62 -14.05 12.77 -4.40
CA LEU A 62 -14.84 11.72 -3.76
C LEU A 62 -14.51 11.50 -2.28
N GLU A 63 -13.41 12.08 -1.75
CA GLU A 63 -12.96 11.99 -0.34
C GLU A 63 -13.10 10.57 0.24
N CYS A 64 -12.78 9.56 -0.58
CA CYS A 64 -13.21 8.20 -0.31
C CYS A 64 -12.06 7.39 0.27
N SER A 65 -11.93 7.37 1.60
CA SER A 65 -10.91 6.58 2.35
C SER A 65 -11.37 5.12 2.62
N TRP A 66 -11.97 4.48 1.63
CA TRP A 66 -12.46 3.10 1.79
C TRP A 66 -11.32 2.07 1.76
N LEU A 67 -11.39 0.98 2.55
CA LEU A 67 -10.48 -0.18 2.55
C LEU A 67 -9.00 0.07 2.91
N ALA A 68 -8.69 1.04 3.77
CA ALA A 68 -7.32 1.20 4.26
C ALA A 68 -6.82 -0.03 5.04
N LEU A 69 -5.60 -0.49 4.76
CA LEU A 69 -5.00 -1.66 5.42
C LEU A 69 -4.93 -1.52 6.93
N GLY A 70 -4.77 -0.31 7.45
CA GLY A 70 -4.76 -0.04 8.88
C GLY A 70 -6.04 -0.49 9.60
N TYR A 71 -7.20 -0.46 8.95
CA TYR A 71 -8.45 -0.95 9.54
C TYR A 71 -8.45 -2.46 9.78
N SER A 72 -7.62 -3.23 9.06
CA SER A 72 -7.44 -4.66 9.34
C SER A 72 -6.88 -4.94 10.74
N GLN A 73 -6.22 -3.95 11.34
CA GLN A 73 -5.64 -4.05 12.67
C GLN A 73 -6.55 -3.51 13.79
N SER A 74 -7.84 -3.30 13.49
CA SER A 74 -8.84 -2.83 14.46
C SER A 74 -9.04 -3.77 15.65
N SER A 75 -8.69 -5.05 15.54
CA SER A 75 -8.73 -6.00 16.67
C SER A 75 -7.44 -6.00 17.51
N SER A 76 -6.37 -5.35 17.05
CA SER A 76 -5.08 -5.31 17.73
C SER A 76 -4.94 -4.03 18.53
N LEU A 77 -4.98 -4.15 19.87
CA LEU A 77 -4.91 -3.00 20.77
C LEU A 77 -3.59 -2.22 20.61
N SER A 78 -2.47 -2.93 20.45
CA SER A 78 -1.15 -2.30 20.25
C SER A 78 -1.09 -1.51 18.94
N ALA A 79 -1.68 -2.04 17.86
CA ALA A 79 -1.73 -1.32 16.60
C ALA A 79 -2.61 -0.06 16.72
N MET A 80 -3.78 -0.16 17.34
CA MET A 80 -4.64 1.02 17.57
C MET A 80 -3.99 2.07 18.46
N GLN A 81 -3.27 1.68 19.52
CA GLN A 81 -2.55 2.63 20.36
C GLN A 81 -1.47 3.37 19.55
N SER A 82 -0.76 2.68 18.65
CA SER A 82 0.22 3.29 17.77
C SER A 82 -0.38 4.24 16.73
N ALA A 83 -1.69 4.13 16.44
CA ALA A 83 -2.39 5.05 15.53
C ALA A 83 -2.38 6.49 16.07
N SER A 84 -2.20 6.70 17.37
CA SER A 84 -2.03 8.04 17.95
C SER A 84 -0.78 8.77 17.48
N LEU A 85 0.26 8.04 17.08
CA LEU A 85 1.54 8.60 16.63
C LEU A 85 1.58 8.81 15.11
N TRP A 86 1.04 7.86 14.34
CA TRP A 86 1.21 7.82 12.88
C TRP A 86 -0.11 7.89 12.10
N GLY A 87 -1.24 7.88 12.79
CA GLY A 87 -2.56 7.71 12.18
C GLY A 87 -2.76 6.33 11.55
N VAL A 88 -3.95 6.13 10.97
CA VAL A 88 -4.30 4.90 10.25
C VAL A 88 -3.45 4.74 8.98
N TYR A 89 -3.08 5.84 8.31
CA TYR A 89 -2.22 5.82 7.13
C TYR A 89 -0.81 5.30 7.43
N GLY A 90 -0.20 5.71 8.55
CA GLY A 90 1.10 5.21 8.96
C GLY A 90 1.07 3.70 9.22
N ILE A 91 0.02 3.21 9.88
CA ILE A 91 -0.19 1.77 10.09
C ILE A 91 -0.34 1.03 8.75
N SER A 92 -1.14 1.55 7.82
CA SER A 92 -1.28 0.98 6.47
C SER A 92 0.07 0.85 5.77
N GLY A 93 0.90 1.89 5.80
CA GLY A 93 2.22 1.87 5.17
C GLY A 93 3.20 0.91 5.84
N LEU A 94 3.17 0.81 7.18
CA LEU A 94 3.99 -0.16 7.92
C LEU A 94 3.60 -1.60 7.57
N ILE A 95 2.31 -1.89 7.43
CA ILE A 95 1.83 -3.21 6.99
C ILE A 95 2.32 -3.51 5.57
N ALA A 96 2.21 -2.56 4.64
CA ALA A 96 2.68 -2.73 3.27
C ALA A 96 4.21 -2.97 3.22
N ALA A 97 4.99 -2.21 3.99
CA ALA A 97 6.44 -2.36 4.08
C ALA A 97 6.84 -3.69 4.73
N ALA A 98 6.18 -4.12 5.81
CA ALA A 98 6.46 -5.39 6.48
C ALA A 98 6.13 -6.59 5.58
N ASN A 99 5.04 -6.52 4.80
CA ASN A 99 4.70 -7.55 3.83
C ASN A 99 5.75 -7.61 2.71
N ALA A 100 6.20 -6.46 2.21
CA ALA A 100 7.29 -6.41 1.25
C ALA A 100 8.56 -7.06 1.83
N ALA A 101 9.04 -6.63 3.00
CA ALA A 101 10.24 -7.17 3.64
C ALA A 101 10.20 -8.68 3.98
N SER A 102 9.04 -9.35 3.87
CA SER A 102 8.91 -10.77 4.18
C SER A 102 9.91 -11.61 3.36
N PRO A 103 10.68 -12.52 3.99
CA PRO A 103 11.70 -13.32 3.32
C PRO A 103 11.17 -14.13 2.12
N ARG A 104 9.88 -14.50 2.13
CA ARG A 104 9.23 -15.18 1.00
C ARG A 104 9.23 -14.34 -0.26
N ASN A 105 9.05 -13.03 -0.12
CA ASN A 105 9.04 -12.09 -1.24
C ASN A 105 10.46 -11.78 -1.74
N LEU A 106 11.46 -11.88 -0.88
CA LEU A 106 12.87 -11.70 -1.24
C LEU A 106 13.48 -12.96 -1.86
N ARG A 107 13.06 -14.16 -1.41
CA ARG A 107 13.64 -15.44 -1.84
C ARG A 107 13.20 -15.89 -3.25
N SER A 108 12.10 -15.38 -3.79
CA SER A 108 11.63 -15.75 -5.13
C SER A 108 12.61 -15.32 -6.26
N GLU A 109 13.61 -14.51 -5.96
CA GLU A 109 14.63 -14.06 -6.91
C GLU A 109 15.92 -14.87 -6.87
N SER A 110 16.28 -15.50 -5.75
CA SER A 110 17.45 -16.39 -5.68
C SER A 110 17.27 -17.70 -6.46
N SER A 111 16.06 -17.97 -6.97
CA SER A 111 15.67 -19.19 -7.68
C SER A 111 15.37 -18.96 -9.16
N ARG A 112 15.47 -17.73 -9.66
CA ARG A 112 15.36 -17.39 -11.08
C ARG A 112 16.73 -17.00 -11.63
#